data_AF-A0A9J5WSA8-F1
#
_entry.id   AF-A0A9J5WSA8-F1
#
_cell.length_a   1.000
_cell.length_b   1.000
_cell.length_c   1.000
_cell.angle_alpha   90.00
_cell.angle_beta   90.00
_cell.angle_gamma   90.00
#
_symmetry.space_group_name_H-M   'P 1'
#
loop_
_entity.id
_entity.type
_entity.pdbx_description
1 polymer ?
#
loop_
_entity_poly.entity_id
_entity_poly.type
_entity_poly.pdbx_seq_one_letter_code
_entity_poly.pdbx_strand_id
1 'polypeptide(L)'
;MANKLLSEMGLPNSVANIFAARNLITAKDVFSLTEFELMEFLDVDLAVVTSAVAHISEITCPPYQTALSLLEQRGQNENMAGHLPTSLKGLDNALCGGIPFGVVTELVGPAGIGKTQA
;
A
#
# COMPACT_ATOMS: atom_id res chain seq x y z
N MET A 1 9.83 -1.24 0.56
CA MET A 1 10.25 -2.66 0.65
C MET A 1 9.10 -3.67 0.55
N ALA A 2 7.85 -3.24 0.30
CA ALA A 2 6.71 -4.15 0.23
C ALA A 2 6.84 -5.21 -0.88
N ASN A 3 7.51 -4.91 -2.00
CA ASN A 3 7.70 -5.86 -3.10
C ASN A 3 8.88 -6.81 -2.91
N LYS A 4 9.51 -6.85 -1.73
CA LYS A 4 10.61 -7.78 -1.44
C LYS A 4 10.09 -9.21 -1.45
N LEU A 5 10.84 -10.11 -2.09
CA LEU A 5 10.46 -11.51 -2.27
C LEU A 5 10.60 -12.27 -0.95
N LEU A 6 9.63 -13.14 -0.65
CA LEU A 6 9.65 -13.98 0.56
C LEU A 6 10.81 -15.00 0.54
N SER A 7 11.25 -15.42 -0.64
CA SER A 7 12.40 -16.32 -0.81
C SER A 7 13.72 -15.72 -0.29
N GLU A 8 13.81 -14.40 -0.22
CA GLU A 8 15.01 -13.68 0.23
C GLU A 8 14.95 -13.31 1.72
N MET A 9 13.90 -13.72 2.43
CA MET A 9 13.63 -13.33 3.81
C MET A 9 14.09 -14.35 4.84
N GLY A 10 14.64 -15.50 4.43
CA GLY A 10 15.14 -16.50 5.38
C GLY A 10 14.04 -17.14 6.23
N LEU A 11 12.82 -17.25 5.70
CA LEU A 11 11.74 -18.03 6.31
C LEU A 11 12.11 -19.52 6.31
N PRO A 12 11.62 -20.32 7.28
CA PRO A 12 11.76 -21.77 7.23
C PRO A 12 11.20 -22.33 5.92
N ASN A 13 11.93 -23.27 5.28
CA ASN A 13 11.53 -23.85 3.99
C ASN A 13 10.11 -24.43 3.99
N SER A 14 9.68 -25.01 5.12
CA SER A 14 8.31 -25.52 5.28
C SER A 14 7.25 -24.41 5.09
N VAL A 15 7.48 -23.25 5.70
CA VAL A 15 6.58 -22.10 5.62
C VAL A 15 6.70 -21.44 4.25
N ALA A 16 7.93 -21.16 3.79
CA ALA A 16 8.17 -20.51 2.50
C ALA A 16 7.52 -21.27 1.31
N ASN A 17 7.57 -22.60 1.33
CA ASN A 17 6.96 -23.43 0.29
C ASN A 17 5.42 -23.33 0.30
N ILE A 18 4.79 -23.23 1.48
CA ILE A 18 3.32 -23.08 1.59
C ILE A 18 2.90 -21.71 1.04
N PHE A 19 3.60 -20.64 1.39
CA PHE A 19 3.34 -19.30 0.86
C PHE A 19 3.48 -19.27 -0.67
N ALA A 20 4.56 -19.84 -1.21
CA ALA A 20 4.79 -19.92 -2.65
C ALA A 20 3.72 -20.75 -3.37
N ALA A 21 3.31 -21.88 -2.80
CA ALA A 21 2.25 -22.74 -3.35
C ALA A 21 0.89 -22.03 -3.43
N ARG A 22 0.68 -21.00 -2.62
CA ARG A 22 -0.54 -20.19 -2.57
C ARG A 22 -0.39 -18.82 -3.27
N ASN A 23 0.66 -18.64 -4.08
CA ASN A 23 0.98 -17.41 -4.81
C ASN A 23 1.21 -16.17 -3.92
N LEU A 24 1.60 -16.36 -2.66
CA LEU A 24 2.12 -15.27 -1.84
C LEU A 24 3.63 -15.18 -2.08
N ILE A 25 4.05 -14.22 -2.91
CA ILE A 25 5.42 -14.13 -3.42
C ILE A 25 6.18 -13.00 -2.75
N THR A 26 5.49 -11.91 -2.42
CA THR A 26 6.05 -10.69 -1.85
C THR A 26 5.52 -10.42 -0.45
N ALA A 27 6.23 -9.58 0.30
CA ALA A 27 5.75 -9.09 1.59
C ALA A 27 4.39 -8.38 1.48
N LYS A 28 4.16 -7.66 0.38
CA LYS A 28 2.89 -7.00 0.09
C LYS A 28 1.74 -8.00 0.05
N ASP A 29 1.93 -9.15 -0.57
CA ASP A 29 0.88 -10.18 -0.69
C ASP A 29 0.47 -10.68 0.70
N VAL A 30 1.46 -10.86 1.59
CA VAL A 30 1.23 -11.25 2.99
C VAL A 30 0.51 -10.15 3.76
N PHE A 31 0.98 -8.91 3.68
CA PHE A 31 0.38 -7.77 4.40
C PHE A 31 -0.96 -7.28 3.84
N SER A 32 -1.37 -7.79 2.67
CA SER A 32 -2.70 -7.52 2.11
C SER A 32 -3.79 -8.38 2.74
N LEU A 33 -3.41 -9.36 3.56
CA LEU A 33 -4.29 -10.27 4.27
C LEU A 33 -4.10 -10.11 5.78
N THR A 34 -5.15 -10.33 6.53
CA THR A 34 -5.09 -10.44 7.99
C THR A 34 -4.45 -11.77 8.40
N GLU A 35 -3.93 -11.85 9.64
CA GLU A 35 -3.35 -13.10 10.14
C GLU A 35 -4.36 -14.27 10.14
N PHE A 36 -5.64 -14.00 10.37
CA PHE A 36 -6.70 -15.01 10.30
C PHE A 36 -6.98 -15.46 8.86
N GLU A 37 -7.03 -14.54 7.90
CA GLU A 37 -7.17 -14.90 6.48
C GLU A 37 -5.97 -15.72 6.01
N LEU A 38 -4.74 -15.38 6.46
CA LEU A 38 -3.55 -16.16 6.17
C LEU A 38 -3.61 -17.56 6.81
N MET A 39 -4.08 -17.67 8.05
CA MET A 39 -4.26 -18.95 8.74
C MET A 39 -5.19 -19.87 7.94
N GLU A 40 -6.36 -19.37 7.56
CA GLU A 40 -7.35 -20.12 6.77
C GLU A 40 -6.82 -20.42 5.36
N PHE A 41 -6.20 -19.44 4.71
CA PHE A 41 -5.72 -19.57 3.34
C PHE A 41 -4.51 -20.48 3.21
N LEU A 42 -3.63 -20.53 4.21
CA LEU A 42 -2.43 -21.36 4.20
C LEU A 42 -2.66 -22.73 4.84
N ASP A 43 -3.77 -22.91 5.57
CA ASP A 43 -4.12 -24.12 6.32
C ASP A 43 -3.02 -24.50 7.34
N VAL A 44 -2.64 -23.52 8.18
CA VAL A 44 -1.63 -23.68 9.23
C VAL A 44 -2.10 -23.02 10.52
N ASP A 45 -1.51 -23.39 11.66
CA ASP A 45 -1.83 -22.77 12.94
C ASP A 45 -1.52 -21.26 12.98
N LEU A 46 -2.36 -20.49 13.68
CA LEU A 46 -2.19 -19.05 13.85
C LEU A 46 -0.80 -18.69 14.40
N ALA A 47 -0.25 -19.49 15.32
CA ALA A 47 1.08 -19.28 15.88
C ALA A 47 2.19 -19.28 14.81
N VAL A 48 2.05 -20.12 13.77
CA VAL A 48 2.99 -20.16 12.64
C VAL A 48 2.85 -18.89 11.80
N VAL A 49 1.62 -18.46 11.54
CA VAL A 49 1.34 -17.21 10.81
C VAL A 49 1.91 -16.00 11.53
N THR A 50 1.57 -15.79 12.80
CA THR A 50 2.03 -14.64 13.58
C THR A 50 3.56 -14.60 13.66
N SER A 51 4.22 -15.75 13.81
CA SER A 51 5.69 -15.84 13.77
C SER A 51 6.26 -15.45 12.40
N ALA A 52 5.68 -15.96 11.31
CA ALA A 52 6.10 -15.61 9.95
C ALA A 52 5.88 -14.12 9.64
N VAL A 53 4.73 -13.56 10.01
CA VAL A 53 4.39 -12.14 9.82
C VAL A 53 5.35 -11.25 10.62
N ALA A 54 5.68 -11.61 11.87
CA ALA A 54 6.65 -10.88 12.68
C ALA A 54 8.03 -10.85 12.01
N HIS A 55 8.50 -11.99 11.50
CA HIS A 55 9.79 -12.11 10.80
C HIS A 55 9.83 -11.30 9.49
N ILE A 56 8.78 -11.39 8.68
CA ILE A 56 8.64 -10.60 7.45
C ILE A 56 8.60 -9.10 7.78
N SER A 57 7.92 -8.72 8.87
CA SER A 57 7.82 -7.33 9.33
C SER A 57 9.18 -6.77 9.74
N GLU A 58 9.97 -7.53 10.51
CA GLU A 58 11.32 -7.10 10.91
C GLU A 58 12.21 -6.79 9.70
N ILE A 59 12.12 -7.60 8.64
CA ILE A 59 12.94 -7.42 7.43
C ILE A 59 12.44 -6.28 6.54
N THR A 60 11.14 -6.00 6.54
CA THR A 60 10.52 -4.99 5.66
C THR A 60 10.27 -3.64 6.32
N CYS A 61 10.41 -3.58 7.65
CA CYS A 61 10.18 -2.37 8.42
C CYS A 61 11.00 -1.22 7.82
N PRO A 62 10.36 -0.14 7.34
CA PRO A 62 11.10 1.03 6.89
C PRO A 62 11.80 1.68 8.09
N PRO A 63 12.92 2.38 7.88
CA PRO A 63 13.55 3.14 8.95
C PRO A 63 12.59 4.20 9.50
N TYR A 64 12.74 4.53 10.78
CA TYR A 64 12.02 5.64 11.39
C TYR A 64 12.28 6.93 10.62
N GLN A 65 11.21 7.68 10.37
CA GLN A 65 11.26 8.92 9.62
C GLN A 65 10.48 9.99 10.37
N THR A 66 10.96 11.24 10.26
CA THR A 66 10.27 12.38 10.86
C THR A 66 9.16 12.86 9.93
N ALA A 67 8.17 13.56 10.48
CA ALA A 67 7.15 14.19 9.65
C ALA A 67 7.76 15.17 8.63
N LEU A 68 8.84 15.87 9.02
CA LEU A 68 9.57 16.78 8.13
C LEU A 68 10.21 16.03 6.95
N SER A 69 10.92 14.92 7.21
CA SER A 69 11.56 14.15 6.13
C SER A 69 10.54 13.56 5.16
N LEU A 70 9.37 13.13 5.66
CA LEU A 70 8.29 12.65 4.82
C LEU A 70 7.70 13.76 3.93
N LEU A 71 7.59 15.00 4.44
CA LEU A 71 7.14 16.15 3.65
C LEU A 71 8.16 16.53 2.56
N GLU A 72 9.44 16.52 2.88
CA GLU A 72 10.52 16.80 1.92
C GLU A 72 10.58 15.75 0.82
N GLN A 73 10.47 14.46 1.18
CA GLN A 73 10.42 13.36 0.20
C GLN A 73 9.22 13.45 -0.74
N ARG A 74 8.05 13.91 -0.25
CA ARG A 74 6.89 14.16 -1.12
C ARG A 74 7.24 15.17 -2.20
N GLY A 75 7.85 16.30 -1.84
CA GLY A 75 8.23 17.33 -2.81
C GLY A 75 9.28 16.88 -3.83
N GLN A 76 10.15 15.94 -3.46
CA GLN A 76 11.20 15.41 -4.35
C GLN A 76 10.73 14.31 -5.30
N ASN A 77 9.61 13.65 -4.98
CA ASN A 77 9.11 12.52 -5.73
C ASN A 77 7.87 12.95 -6.52
N GLU A 78 8.07 13.41 -7.76
CA GLU A 78 7.02 13.95 -8.64
C GLU A 78 5.82 13.00 -8.78
N ASN A 79 6.04 11.69 -8.72
CA ASN A 79 5.00 10.67 -8.77
C ASN A 79 4.13 10.59 -7.51
N MET A 80 4.58 11.12 -6.37
CA MET A 80 3.91 11.03 -5.05
C MET A 80 3.30 12.36 -4.58
N ALA A 81 3.67 13.48 -5.18
CA ALA A 81 3.12 14.81 -4.87
C ALA A 81 2.49 15.52 -6.09
N GLY A 82 2.33 14.79 -7.20
CA GLY A 82 1.64 15.28 -8.38
C GLY A 82 0.14 15.44 -8.18
N HIS A 83 -0.45 16.25 -9.04
CA HIS A 83 -1.89 16.46 -9.13
C HIS A 83 -2.35 16.23 -10.58
N LEU A 84 -3.51 15.60 -10.76
CA LEU A 84 -4.21 15.56 -12.03
C LEU A 84 -4.98 16.89 -12.21
N PRO A 85 -4.69 17.70 -13.25
CA PRO A 85 -5.39 18.95 -13.46
C PRO A 85 -6.86 18.69 -13.85
N THR A 86 -7.78 19.47 -13.27
CA THR A 86 -9.22 19.43 -13.61
C THR A 86 -9.55 20.20 -14.88
N SER A 87 -8.56 20.87 -15.48
CA SER A 87 -8.71 21.82 -16.60
C SER A 87 -9.58 23.06 -16.26
N LEU A 88 -9.98 23.22 -15.00
CA LEU A 88 -10.73 24.35 -14.48
C LEU A 88 -9.86 25.09 -13.46
N LYS A 89 -9.19 26.17 -13.90
CA LYS A 89 -8.22 26.92 -13.06
C LYS A 89 -8.75 27.29 -11.67
N GLY A 90 -10.02 27.69 -11.56
CA GLY A 90 -10.63 28.03 -10.28
C GLY A 90 -10.74 26.84 -9.34
N LEU A 91 -11.04 25.66 -9.88
CA LEU A 91 -11.13 24.41 -9.13
C LEU A 91 -9.74 23.89 -8.77
N ASP A 92 -8.79 23.92 -9.71
CA ASP A 92 -7.40 23.53 -9.43
C ASP A 92 -6.80 24.36 -8.29
N ASN A 93 -7.06 25.67 -8.27
CA ASN A 93 -6.63 26.54 -7.17
C ASN A 93 -7.31 26.17 -5.83
N ALA A 94 -8.60 25.85 -5.85
CA ALA A 94 -9.33 25.42 -4.66
C ALA A 94 -8.85 24.06 -4.13
N LEU A 95 -8.34 23.19 -5.01
CA LEU A 95 -7.75 21.90 -4.69
C LEU A 95 -6.22 21.94 -4.50
N CYS A 96 -5.63 23.13 -4.43
CA CYS A 96 -4.18 23.32 -4.26
C CYS A 96 -3.30 22.68 -5.35
N GLY A 97 -3.80 22.57 -6.59
CA GLY A 97 -3.05 22.07 -7.75
C GLY A 97 -3.81 21.06 -8.61
N GLY A 98 -4.97 20.56 -8.17
CA GLY A 98 -5.80 19.59 -8.88
C GLY A 98 -6.14 18.38 -8.00
N ILE A 99 -6.44 17.22 -8.59
CA ILE A 99 -6.76 16.00 -7.85
C ILE A 99 -5.45 15.31 -7.40
N PRO A 100 -5.18 15.16 -6.10
CA PRO A 100 -3.93 14.56 -5.62
C PRO A 100 -3.81 13.07 -5.98
N PHE A 101 -2.59 12.63 -6.32
CA PHE A 101 -2.30 11.21 -6.54
C PHE A 101 -2.24 10.40 -5.24
N GLY A 102 -2.45 9.09 -5.33
CA GLY A 102 -2.30 8.16 -4.20
C GLY A 102 -3.40 8.23 -3.15
N VAL A 103 -4.49 8.95 -3.41
CA VAL A 103 -5.67 9.04 -2.55
C VAL A 103 -6.95 8.83 -3.35
N VAL A 104 -8.06 8.58 -2.66
CA VAL A 104 -9.40 8.52 -3.25
C VAL A 104 -10.06 9.90 -3.05
N THR A 105 -10.48 10.53 -4.14
CA THR A 105 -11.19 11.81 -4.12
C THR A 105 -12.66 11.59 -4.45
N GLU A 106 -13.54 11.99 -3.53
CA GLU A 106 -14.99 11.84 -3.68
C GLU A 106 -15.60 13.05 -4.41
N LEU A 107 -16.47 12.80 -5.41
CA LEU A 107 -17.19 13.84 -6.15
C LEU A 107 -18.70 13.68 -5.98
N VAL A 108 -19.32 14.59 -5.21
CA VAL A 108 -20.74 14.51 -4.83
C VAL A 108 -21.48 15.83 -5.10
N GLY A 109 -22.76 15.71 -5.46
CA GLY A 109 -23.65 16.85 -5.69
C GLY A 109 -24.94 16.45 -6.41
N PRO A 110 -25.91 17.36 -6.56
CA PRO A 110 -27.18 17.10 -7.23
C PRO A 110 -27.04 16.54 -8.66
N ALA A 111 -28.10 15.94 -9.19
CA ALA A 111 -28.14 15.53 -10.59
C ALA A 111 -27.92 16.73 -11.53
N GLY A 112 -27.19 16.51 -12.64
CA GLY A 112 -26.93 17.56 -13.63
C GLY A 112 -25.86 18.60 -13.28
N ILE A 113 -25.19 18.50 -12.12
CA ILE A 113 -24.17 19.48 -11.69
C ILE A 113 -22.79 19.31 -12.34
N GLY A 114 -22.65 18.41 -13.32
CA GLY A 114 -21.39 18.22 -14.06
C GLY A 114 -20.45 17.12 -13.56
N LYS A 115 -20.87 16.26 -12.61
CA LYS A 115 -19.99 15.21 -12.03
C LYS A 115 -19.42 14.20 -13.03
N THR A 116 -20.12 13.93 -14.12
CA THR A 116 -19.68 12.99 -15.17
C THR A 116 -18.80 13.68 -16.22
N GLN A 117 -18.87 15.01 -16.29
CA GLN A 117 -18.13 15.84 -17.23
C GLN A 117 -16.83 16.38 -16.63
N ALA A 118 -16.75 16.44 -15.30
CA ALA A 118 -15.54 16.71 -14.52
C ALA A 118 -14.57 15.53 -14.61
#